data_AF-A0A948SN81-F1
#
_entry.id   AF-A0A948SN81-F1
#
_cell.length_a   1.000
_cell.length_b   1.000
_cell.length_c   1.000
_cell.angle_alpha   90.00
_cell.angle_beta   90.00
_cell.angle_gamma   90.00
#
_symmetry.space_group_name_H-M   'P 1'
#
loop_
_entity.id
_entity.type
_entity.pdbx_description
1 polymer ?
#
loop_
_entity_poly.entity_id
_entity_poly.type
_entity_poly.pdbx_seq_one_letter_code
_entity_poly.pdbx_strand_id
1 'polypeptide(L)'
;VYTEWYWKCDLHNIFHFLSLRMDPHAQMEIQVFARAMYELIRPIVPVSCEAFEDYRLEGMHLTRLEVEAMRSGTPLATDNKREIAEWEAKRVRLGLG
;
A
#
# COMPACT_ATOMS: atom_id res chain seq x y z
N VAL A 1 -20.50 -20.42 -7.95
CA VAL A 1 -20.34 -20.87 -9.36
C VAL A 1 -19.03 -20.29 -9.86
N TYR A 2 -18.20 -21.07 -10.53
CA TYR A 2 -16.95 -20.58 -11.11
C TYR A 2 -17.18 -20.02 -12.51
N THR A 3 -16.41 -18.99 -12.87
CA THR A 3 -16.42 -18.37 -14.18
C THR A 3 -15.00 -18.21 -14.67
N GLU A 4 -14.82 -18.26 -15.98
CA GLU A 4 -13.55 -18.02 -16.64
C GLU A 4 -13.68 -16.76 -17.49
N TRP A 5 -12.59 -16.01 -17.61
CA TRP A 5 -12.53 -14.82 -18.46
C TRP A 5 -11.14 -14.61 -19.02
N TYR A 6 -11.06 -13.82 -20.08
CA TYR A 6 -9.81 -13.29 -20.58
C TYR A 6 -9.67 -11.84 -20.13
N TRP A 7 -8.53 -11.52 -19.53
CA TRP A 7 -8.21 -10.16 -19.11
C TRP A 7 -6.87 -9.74 -19.70
N LYS A 8 -6.85 -8.56 -20.33
CA LYS A 8 -5.66 -7.92 -20.88
C LYS A 8 -5.57 -6.52 -20.30
N CYS A 9 -4.39 -6.16 -19.78
CA CYS A 9 -4.12 -4.86 -19.21
C CYS A 9 -2.63 -4.52 -19.38
N ASP A 10 -2.29 -3.23 -19.33
CA ASP A 10 -0.89 -2.79 -19.25
C ASP A 10 -0.33 -2.93 -17.82
N LEU A 11 0.99 -2.85 -17.70
CA LEU A 11 1.69 -3.07 -16.43
C LEU A 11 1.33 -2.04 -15.35
N HIS A 12 1.11 -0.77 -15.73
CA HIS A 12 0.78 0.27 -14.75
C HIS A 12 -0.56 -0.02 -14.06
N ASN A 13 -1.55 -0.40 -14.85
CA ASN A 13 -2.87 -0.76 -14.34
C ASN A 13 -2.87 -2.09 -13.58
N ILE A 14 -2.01 -3.05 -13.96
CA ILE A 14 -1.78 -4.26 -13.15
C ILE A 14 -1.25 -3.90 -11.77
N PHE A 15 -0.20 -3.06 -11.67
CA PHE A 15 0.30 -2.64 -10.36
C PHE A 15 -0.73 -1.87 -9.55
N HIS A 16 -1.53 -1.03 -10.18
CA HIS A 16 -2.64 -0.37 -9.49
C HIS A 16 -3.64 -1.40 -8.93
N PHE A 17 -4.08 -2.37 -9.74
CA PHE A 17 -4.96 -3.45 -9.29
C PHE A 17 -4.34 -4.24 -8.12
N LEU A 18 -3.06 -4.62 -8.24
CA LEU A 18 -2.35 -5.36 -7.18
C LEU A 18 -2.29 -4.55 -5.88
N SER A 19 -2.02 -3.24 -5.94
CA SER A 19 -1.97 -2.39 -4.75
C SER A 19 -3.29 -2.39 -3.96
N LEU A 20 -4.43 -2.47 -4.66
CA LEU A 20 -5.75 -2.52 -4.03
C LEU A 20 -6.14 -3.91 -3.54
N ARG A 21 -5.65 -4.96 -4.20
CA ARG A 21 -6.09 -6.34 -3.95
C ARG A 21 -5.15 -7.15 -3.08
N MET A 22 -3.90 -6.71 -2.90
CA MET A 22 -2.97 -7.28 -1.93
C MET A 22 -3.11 -6.64 -0.54
N ASP A 23 -3.91 -5.58 -0.41
CA ASP A 23 -4.19 -4.90 0.85
C ASP A 23 -4.91 -5.85 1.85
N PRO A 24 -4.53 -5.86 3.14
CA PRO A 24 -5.14 -6.71 4.16
C PRO A 24 -6.66 -6.53 4.32
N HIS A 25 -7.21 -5.37 3.98
CA HIS A 25 -8.64 -5.09 4.02
C HIS A 25 -9.42 -5.65 2.81
N ALA A 26 -8.73 -6.12 1.77
CA ALA A 26 -9.38 -6.80 0.65
C ALA A 26 -9.92 -8.18 1.06
N GLN A 27 -10.84 -8.75 0.27
CA GLN A 27 -11.35 -10.09 0.52
C GLN A 27 -10.27 -11.16 0.26
N MET A 28 -10.24 -12.22 1.08
CA MET A 28 -9.18 -13.25 1.03
C MET A 28 -9.02 -13.89 -0.36
N GLU A 29 -10.11 -14.28 -1.05
CA GLU A 29 -9.97 -14.94 -2.36
C GLU A 29 -9.28 -14.05 -3.40
N ILE A 30 -9.58 -12.75 -3.42
CA ILE A 30 -8.96 -11.83 -4.39
C ILE A 30 -7.51 -11.50 -4.01
N GLN A 31 -7.17 -11.51 -2.72
CA GLN A 31 -5.78 -11.38 -2.27
C GLN A 31 -4.92 -12.54 -2.76
N VAL A 32 -5.41 -13.79 -2.64
CA VAL A 32 -4.68 -14.98 -3.13
C VAL A 32 -4.46 -14.88 -4.63
N PHE A 33 -5.48 -14.48 -5.38
CA PHE A 33 -5.36 -14.28 -6.83
C PHE A 33 -4.35 -13.19 -7.18
N ALA A 34 -4.40 -12.04 -6.51
CA ALA A 34 -3.46 -10.94 -6.74
C ALA A 34 -2.01 -11.33 -6.41
N ARG A 35 -1.77 -12.08 -5.32
CA ARG A 35 -0.42 -12.58 -4.99
C ARG A 35 0.10 -13.54 -6.05
N ALA A 36 -0.73 -14.47 -6.54
CA ALA A 36 -0.34 -15.36 -7.63
C ALA A 36 -0.01 -14.58 -8.91
N MET A 37 -0.78 -13.54 -9.24
CA MET A 37 -0.46 -12.65 -10.37
C MET A 37 0.88 -11.94 -10.19
N TYR A 38 1.18 -11.43 -8.98
CA TYR A 38 2.45 -10.77 -8.68
C TYR A 38 3.63 -11.71 -8.87
N GLU A 39 3.55 -12.95 -8.36
CA GLU A 39 4.60 -13.97 -8.54
C GLU A 39 4.85 -14.32 -10.02
N LEU A 40 3.81 -14.27 -10.86
CA LEU A 40 3.97 -14.51 -12.31
C LEU A 40 4.72 -13.37 -13.03
N ILE A 41 4.46 -12.12 -12.64
CA ILE A 41 5.09 -10.96 -13.32
C ILE A 41 6.47 -10.62 -12.76
N ARG A 42 6.75 -10.96 -11.49
CA ARG A 42 8.03 -10.67 -10.82
C ARG A 42 9.27 -11.09 -11.61
N PRO A 43 9.38 -12.32 -12.16
CA PRO A 43 10.54 -12.70 -12.96
C PRO A 43 10.57 -12.05 -14.36
N ILE A 44 9.45 -11.53 -14.85
CA ILE A 44 9.33 -10.94 -16.20
C ILE A 44 9.74 -9.46 -16.20
N VAL A 45 9.33 -8.72 -15.16
CA VAL A 45 9.58 -7.27 -15.02
C VAL A 45 10.17 -6.91 -13.65
N PRO A 46 11.33 -7.49 -13.28
CA PRO A 46 11.86 -7.43 -11.91
C PRO A 46 12.10 -6.00 -11.40
N VAL A 47 12.68 -5.13 -12.23
CA VAL A 47 12.96 -3.73 -11.86
C VAL A 47 11.66 -2.96 -11.54
N SER A 48 10.61 -3.19 -12.32
CA SER A 48 9.31 -2.54 -12.09
C SER A 48 8.61 -3.10 -10.86
N CYS A 49 8.78 -4.40 -10.58
CA CYS A 49 8.27 -5.06 -9.39
C CYS A 49 8.96 -4.59 -8.11
N GLU A 50 10.28 -4.39 -8.14
CA GLU A 50 11.07 -3.79 -7.04
C GLU A 50 10.58 -2.37 -6.74
N ALA A 51 10.47 -1.51 -7.76
CA ALA A 51 9.92 -0.17 -7.58
C ALA A 51 8.47 -0.17 -7.05
N PHE A 52 7.67 -1.17 -7.43
CA PHE A 52 6.32 -1.34 -6.89
C PHE A 52 6.33 -1.72 -5.40
N GLU A 53 7.21 -2.63 -4.99
CA GLU A 53 7.41 -3.00 -3.58
C GLU A 53 7.82 -1.75 -2.77
N ASP A 54 8.89 -1.06 -3.18
CA ASP A 54 9.49 0.06 -2.46
C ASP A 54 8.54 1.27 -2.29
N TYR A 55 7.87 1.67 -3.37
CA TYR A 55 7.14 2.94 -3.40
C TYR A 55 5.63 2.81 -3.18
N ARG A 56 5.05 1.61 -3.37
CA ARG A 56 3.59 1.40 -3.24
C ARG A 56 3.22 0.46 -2.12
N LEU A 57 3.84 -0.72 -2.01
CA LEU A 57 3.44 -1.72 -1.01
C LEU A 57 4.06 -1.45 0.36
N GLU A 58 5.36 -1.22 0.39
CA GLU A 58 6.12 -1.04 1.64
C GLU A 58 6.30 0.44 1.99
N GLY A 59 5.99 1.32 1.04
CA GLY A 59 5.97 2.76 1.24
C GLY A 59 4.95 3.21 2.28
N MET A 60 5.20 4.38 2.86
CA MET A 60 4.27 5.03 3.78
C MET A 60 3.99 6.46 3.32
N HIS A 61 2.71 6.79 3.16
CA HIS A 61 2.28 8.14 2.86
C HIS A 61 2.13 8.96 4.14
N LEU A 62 2.82 10.11 4.14
CA LEU A 62 2.77 11.09 5.21
C LEU A 62 2.06 12.33 4.72
N THR A 63 1.06 12.77 5.47
CA THR A 63 0.33 14.02 5.21
C THR A 63 1.19 15.22 5.56
N ARG A 64 0.79 16.42 5.10
CA ARG A 64 1.47 17.67 5.45
C ARG A 64 1.60 17.88 6.96
N LEU A 65 0.53 17.57 7.72
CA LEU A 65 0.51 17.74 9.18
C LEU A 65 1.45 16.75 9.87
N GLU A 66 1.51 15.51 9.40
CA GLU A 66 2.43 14.48 9.94
C GLU A 66 3.89 14.85 9.68
N VAL A 67 4.20 15.38 8.48
CA VAL A 67 5.54 15.88 8.16
C VAL A 67 5.92 17.08 9.04
N GLU A 68 4.98 17.98 9.31
CA GLU A 68 5.19 19.13 10.18
C GLU A 68 5.43 18.69 11.63
N ALA A 69 4.60 17.78 12.15
CA ALA A 69 4.75 17.20 13.49
C ALA A 69 6.11 16.51 13.68
N MET A 70 6.61 15.79 12.66
CA MET A 70 7.97 15.22 12.71
C MET A 70 9.07 16.27 12.74
N ARG A 71 8.89 17.41 12.05
CA ARG A 71 9.90 18.48 12.00
C ARG A 71 9.93 19.30 13.29
N SER A 72 8.76 19.63 13.85
CA SER A 72 8.63 20.47 15.04
C SER A 72 8.78 19.67 16.34
N GLY A 73 8.54 18.36 16.31
CA GLY A 73 8.43 17.53 17.51
C GLY A 73 7.15 17.78 18.31
N THR A 74 6.19 18.51 17.74
CA THR A 74 4.91 18.81 18.39
C THR A 74 3.81 17.86 17.90
N PRO A 75 2.75 17.61 18.71
CA PRO A 75 1.60 16.81 18.27
C PRO A 75 0.92 17.37 17.02
N LEU A 76 0.14 16.53 16.33
CA LEU A 76 -0.67 16.94 15.18
C LEU A 76 -1.62 18.09 15.55
N ALA A 77 -1.64 19.14 14.72
CA ALA A 77 -2.57 20.26 14.85
C ALA A 77 -3.96 19.93 14.25
N THR A 78 -4.62 18.88 14.76
CA THR A 78 -5.95 18.44 14.32
C THR A 78 -6.75 17.90 15.51
N ASP A 79 -8.06 18.15 15.53
CA ASP A 79 -8.98 17.58 16.52
C ASP A 79 -9.59 16.24 16.04
N ASN A 80 -9.27 15.82 14.81
CA ASN A 80 -9.81 14.61 14.22
C ASN A 80 -9.19 13.35 14.84
N LYS A 81 -9.98 12.65 15.66
CA LYS A 81 -9.56 11.41 16.34
C LYS A 81 -9.04 10.33 15.39
N ARG A 82 -9.54 10.25 14.15
CA ARG A 82 -9.08 9.25 13.17
C ARG A 82 -7.66 9.55 12.69
N GLU A 83 -7.36 10.82 12.39
CA GLU A 83 -6.02 11.25 11.97
C GLU A 83 -5.00 11.05 13.09
N ILE A 84 -5.38 11.34 14.34
CA ILE A 84 -4.50 11.11 15.50
C ILE A 84 -4.20 9.61 15.65
N ALA A 85 -5.21 8.74 15.53
CA ALA A 85 -5.02 7.29 15.64
C ALA A 85 -4.14 6.73 14.50
N GLU A 86 -4.35 7.21 13.27
CA GLU A 86 -3.51 6.86 12.12
C GLU A 86 -2.06 7.30 12.35
N TRP A 87 -1.86 8.51 12.87
CA TRP A 87 -0.54 9.04 13.17
C TRP A 87 0.20 8.25 14.24
N GLU A 88 -0.46 7.89 15.34
CA GLU A 88 0.18 7.05 16.36
C GLU A 88 0.57 5.67 15.80
N ALA A 89 -0.28 5.07 14.96
CA ALA A 89 0.07 3.82 14.28
C ALA A 89 1.30 3.99 13.37
N LYS A 90 1.41 5.11 12.65
CA LYS A 90 2.58 5.44 11.83
C LYS A 90 3.82 5.71 12.67
N ARG A 91 3.72 6.40 13.82
CA ARG A 91 4.85 6.61 14.73
C ARG A 91 5.43 5.31 15.26
N VAL A 92 4.58 4.36 15.64
CA VAL A 92 5.01 3.02 16.06
C VAL A 92 5.76 2.32 14.92
N ARG A 93 5.25 2.38 13.68
CA ARG A 93 5.94 1.82 12.50
C ARG A 93 7.28 2.49 12.21
N LEU A 94 7.41 3.79 12.50
CA LEU A 94 8.65 4.55 12.35
C LEU A 94 9.65 4.35 13.52
N GLY A 95 9.27 3.63 14.59
CA GLY A 95 10.09 3.51 15.80
C GLY A 95 10.18 4.80 16.62
N LEU A 96 9.20 5.71 16.48
CA LEU A 96 9.12 6.99 17.19
C LEU A 96 8.17 6.96 18.40
N GLY A 97 7.74 5.77 18.82
CA GLY A 97 6.73 5.52 19.87
C GLY A 97 7.30 4.94 21.14
#